data_AF-A0AAD6H094-F1
#
_entry.id   AF-A0AAD6H094-F1
#
_cell.length_a   1.000
_cell.length_b   1.000
_cell.length_c   1.000
_cell.angle_alpha   90.00
_cell.angle_beta   90.00
_cell.angle_gamma   90.00
#
_symmetry.space_group_name_H-M   'P 1'
#
loop_
_entity.id
_entity.type
_entity.pdbx_description
1 polymer ?
#
loop_
_entity_poly.entity_id
_entity_poly.type
_entity_poly.pdbx_seq_one_letter_code
_entity_poly.pdbx_strand_id
1 'polypeptide(L)'
;MPDRSKGYSSCFRGSSSRAKRILLHDLTTTHGSKITKKAVLELMQIELEAHSLDISSMVLERVGRMLPDHDAPPEQLGDLKMLLVQPMLLSNKQLGQILQLEELHKQVFTNEGANFGNHLFYIRSWSFSPSQLYSVSDLMQKKGYAFPQLNEWKFASLLAQPCRRCLTIRYIGATNSRKNAFRRFSDDLNNKPESSLFGCMLRFLKMAHLDIFNSAEIHLISDVSLEILGNQSHTGNRLNADDTESILIHLFGCNSLLNVQHGGNHIRYLANYGDEIIFKSLQTKYFEDFRNRCSEFPEREWQSLVTSLGSIFTEVLSPNCSMTKPVVEILGNQAKPYRYLGTTIMIFLGEE
;
A
#
# COMPACT_ATOMS: atom_id res chain seq x y z
N MET A 1 35.75 -13.14 -16.23
CA MET A 1 34.57 -12.52 -15.61
C MET A 1 33.54 -13.61 -15.32
N PRO A 2 33.21 -13.92 -14.06
CA PRO A 2 32.24 -14.96 -13.78
C PRO A 2 30.83 -14.37 -13.67
N ASP A 3 29.94 -14.99 -14.41
CA ASP A 3 28.50 -14.77 -14.49
C ASP A 3 27.84 -14.96 -13.11
N ARG A 4 27.33 -13.88 -12.53
CA ARG A 4 26.61 -13.86 -11.24
C ARG A 4 25.11 -13.68 -11.50
N SER A 5 24.48 -14.68 -12.10
CA SER A 5 23.03 -14.82 -12.13
C SER A 5 22.58 -15.87 -11.10
N LYS A 6 22.85 -15.61 -9.81
CA LYS A 6 22.16 -16.34 -8.73
C LYS A 6 20.78 -15.73 -8.54
N GLY A 7 19.80 -16.34 -9.19
CA GLY A 7 18.38 -16.07 -8.95
C GLY A 7 18.04 -16.33 -7.49
N TYR A 8 17.62 -15.29 -6.78
CA TYR A 8 16.95 -15.42 -5.50
C TYR A 8 15.60 -16.11 -5.77
N SER A 9 15.52 -17.40 -5.43
CA SER A 9 14.27 -18.14 -5.36
C SER A 9 13.47 -17.59 -4.17
N SER A 10 12.46 -16.77 -4.46
CA SER A 10 11.47 -16.31 -3.48
C SER A 10 10.48 -17.43 -3.17
N CYS A 11 10.94 -18.47 -2.47
CA CYS A 11 10.03 -19.40 -1.82
C CYS A 11 9.39 -18.72 -0.60
N PHE A 12 8.10 -18.98 -0.38
CA PHE A 12 7.27 -18.59 0.78
C PHE A 12 6.68 -17.17 0.82
N ARG A 13 5.59 -16.94 0.07
CA ARG A 13 4.48 -16.03 0.47
C ARG A 13 3.07 -16.55 0.11
N GLY A 14 2.94 -17.82 -0.26
CA GLY A 14 1.64 -18.45 -0.58
C GLY A 14 0.93 -19.11 0.61
N SER A 15 1.51 -19.11 1.81
CA SER A 15 1.01 -19.87 2.97
C SER A 15 -0.24 -19.27 3.60
N SER A 16 -0.36 -17.93 3.64
CA SER A 16 -1.46 -17.25 4.36
C SER A 16 -2.84 -17.49 3.72
N SER A 17 -2.98 -17.35 2.40
CA SER A 17 -4.26 -17.62 1.70
C SER A 17 -4.70 -19.07 1.86
N ARG A 18 -3.77 -20.03 1.81
CA ARG A 18 -4.07 -21.46 1.99
C ARG A 18 -4.47 -21.77 3.44
N ALA A 19 -3.77 -21.21 4.43
CA ALA A 19 -4.11 -21.36 5.84
C ALA A 19 -5.49 -20.77 6.16
N LYS A 20 -5.81 -19.58 5.64
CA LYS A 20 -7.13 -18.95 5.77
C LYS A 20 -8.23 -19.84 5.18
N ARG A 21 -8.01 -20.43 3.99
CA ARG A 21 -8.97 -21.37 3.38
C ARG A 21 -9.15 -22.65 4.18
N ILE A 22 -8.08 -23.20 4.75
CA ILE A 22 -8.17 -24.39 5.61
C ILE A 22 -8.96 -24.06 6.87
N LEU A 23 -8.64 -22.95 7.55
CA LEU A 23 -9.39 -22.49 8.72
C LEU A 23 -10.86 -22.23 8.39
N LEU A 24 -11.18 -21.61 7.25
CA LEU A 24 -12.57 -21.42 6.83
C LEU A 24 -13.26 -22.74 6.48
N HIS A 25 -12.54 -23.66 5.85
CA HIS A 25 -13.06 -24.99 5.54
C HIS A 25 -13.38 -25.74 6.83
N ASP A 26 -12.50 -25.70 7.83
CA ASP A 26 -12.71 -26.33 9.13
C ASP A 26 -13.87 -25.65 9.87
N LEU A 27 -13.95 -24.31 9.86
CA LEU A 27 -15.08 -23.58 10.44
C LEU A 27 -16.43 -23.95 9.79
N THR A 28 -16.42 -24.28 8.50
CA THR A 28 -17.65 -24.60 7.76
C THR A 28 -18.01 -26.09 7.78
N THR A 29 -17.03 -26.99 7.90
CA THR A 29 -17.25 -28.45 7.85
C THR A 29 -17.41 -29.08 9.22
N THR A 30 -16.72 -28.58 10.25
CA THR A 30 -16.67 -29.28 11.55
C THR A 30 -17.92 -29.05 12.41
N HIS A 31 -18.75 -28.04 12.13
CA HIS A 31 -19.88 -27.71 13.00
C HIS A 31 -21.21 -27.37 12.34
N GLY A 32 -21.37 -27.45 11.00
CA GLY A 32 -22.57 -26.89 10.35
C GLY A 32 -22.90 -25.46 10.83
N SER A 33 -21.89 -24.78 11.37
CA SER A 33 -22.07 -23.69 12.32
C SER A 33 -22.24 -22.42 11.54
N LYS A 34 -23.25 -21.66 11.95
CA LYS A 34 -23.42 -20.28 11.53
C LYS A 34 -22.08 -19.56 11.70
N ILE A 35 -21.61 -18.90 10.63
CA ILE A 35 -20.45 -18.02 10.71
C ILE A 35 -20.83 -16.89 11.67
N THR A 36 -20.18 -16.83 12.82
CA THR A 36 -20.44 -15.78 13.81
C THR A 36 -19.54 -14.58 13.56
N LYS A 37 -19.99 -13.37 13.90
CA LYS A 37 -19.17 -12.14 13.86
C LYS A 37 -17.82 -12.36 14.55
N LYS A 38 -17.83 -12.99 15.72
CA LYS A 38 -16.64 -13.32 16.50
C LYS A 38 -15.64 -14.16 15.70
N ALA A 39 -16.09 -15.21 15.02
CA ALA A 39 -15.20 -16.04 14.19
C ALA A 39 -14.59 -15.25 13.02
N VAL A 40 -15.34 -14.32 12.42
CA VAL A 40 -14.80 -13.44 11.37
C VAL A 40 -13.72 -12.52 11.93
N LEU A 41 -13.95 -11.90 13.09
CA LEU A 41 -12.96 -11.03 13.73
C LEU A 41 -11.70 -11.79 14.14
N GLU A 42 -11.84 -13.00 14.67
CA GLU A 42 -10.70 -13.87 15.01
C GLU A 42 -9.88 -14.26 13.77
N LEU A 43 -10.55 -14.59 12.65
CA LEU A 43 -9.87 -14.86 11.38
C LEU A 43 -9.10 -13.63 10.87
N MET A 44 -9.70 -12.45 10.97
CA MET A 44 -9.03 -11.20 10.59
C MET A 44 -7.83 -10.91 11.48
N GLN A 45 -7.96 -11.13 12.79
CA GLN A 45 -6.87 -10.97 13.75
C GLN A 45 -5.68 -11.87 13.38
N ILE A 46 -5.93 -13.16 13.16
CA ILE A 46 -4.90 -14.13 12.72
C ILE A 46 -4.24 -13.67 11.41
N GLU A 47 -5.03 -13.17 10.45
CA GLU A 47 -4.48 -12.69 9.18
C GLU A 47 -3.61 -11.44 9.34
N LEU A 48 -4.04 -10.49 10.15
CA LEU A 48 -3.28 -9.26 10.44
C LEU A 48 -1.96 -9.59 11.14
N GLU A 49 -1.99 -10.48 12.14
CA GLU A 49 -0.80 -10.98 12.85
C GLU A 49 0.15 -11.73 11.91
N ALA A 50 -0.38 -12.55 11.00
CA ALA A 50 0.42 -13.28 10.01
C ALA A 50 1.15 -12.35 9.02
N HIS A 51 0.69 -11.11 8.87
CA HIS A 51 1.35 -10.06 8.09
C HIS A 51 2.20 -9.10 8.95
N SER A 52 2.42 -9.45 10.23
CA SER A 52 3.22 -8.67 11.19
C SER A 52 2.74 -7.23 11.38
N LEU A 53 1.42 -7.04 11.35
CA LEU A 53 0.79 -5.76 11.63
C LEU A 53 0.54 -5.63 13.13
N ASP A 54 0.83 -4.45 13.69
CA ASP A 54 0.47 -4.14 15.07
C ASP A 54 -1.04 -3.92 15.18
N ILE A 55 -1.73 -4.88 15.79
CA ILE A 55 -3.17 -4.83 16.01
C ILE A 55 -3.56 -4.25 17.38
N SER A 56 -2.60 -3.90 18.24
CA SER A 56 -2.88 -3.52 19.64
C SER A 56 -3.78 -2.29 19.78
N SER A 57 -3.73 -1.37 18.81
CA SER A 57 -4.59 -0.19 18.75
C SER A 57 -5.80 -0.35 17.82
N MET A 58 -5.89 -1.45 17.08
CA MET A 58 -6.96 -1.67 16.10
C MET A 58 -8.27 -1.98 16.81
N VAL A 59 -9.33 -1.24 16.46
CA VAL A 59 -10.68 -1.44 17.02
C VAL A 59 -11.48 -2.36 16.11
N LEU A 60 -11.20 -3.66 16.16
CA LEU A 60 -11.85 -4.68 15.32
C LEU A 60 -13.37 -4.73 15.50
N GLU A 61 -13.87 -4.36 16.68
CA GLU A 61 -15.31 -4.28 16.97
C GLU A 61 -16.04 -3.32 16.04
N ARG A 62 -15.36 -2.31 15.48
CA ARG A 62 -15.96 -1.39 14.49
C ARG A 62 -16.40 -2.14 13.25
N VAL A 63 -15.54 -3.03 12.74
CA VAL A 63 -15.90 -3.86 11.58
C VAL A 63 -16.93 -4.91 11.98
N GLY A 64 -16.85 -5.45 13.20
CA GLY A 64 -17.87 -6.35 13.73
C GLY A 64 -19.29 -5.77 13.70
N ARG A 65 -19.44 -4.44 13.88
CA ARG A 65 -20.74 -3.75 13.80
C ARG A 65 -21.28 -3.67 12.37
N MET A 66 -20.43 -3.63 11.36
CA MET A 66 -20.85 -3.60 9.96
C MET A 66 -21.34 -4.95 9.48
N LEU A 67 -20.79 -6.03 10.05
CA LEU A 67 -21.09 -7.36 9.57
C LEU A 67 -22.55 -7.73 9.90
N PRO A 68 -23.20 -8.55 9.07
CA PRO A 68 -24.51 -9.10 9.37
C PRO A 68 -24.51 -9.89 10.70
N ASP A 69 -25.58 -9.76 11.48
CA ASP A 69 -25.81 -10.59 12.67
C ASP A 69 -26.25 -12.01 12.30
N HIS A 70 -26.23 -12.91 13.28
CA HIS A 70 -26.57 -14.33 13.11
C HIS A 70 -28.03 -14.61 12.71
N ASP A 71 -28.90 -13.62 12.87
CA ASP A 71 -30.32 -13.58 12.50
C ASP A 71 -30.56 -12.87 11.16
N ALA A 72 -29.50 -12.41 10.49
CA ALA A 72 -29.57 -11.86 9.15
C ALA A 72 -30.17 -12.86 8.14
N PRO A 73 -30.80 -12.38 7.06
CA PRO A 73 -31.33 -13.24 6.00
C PRO A 73 -30.29 -14.24 5.48
N PRO A 74 -30.67 -15.50 5.17
CA PRO A 74 -29.75 -16.53 4.69
C PRO A 74 -28.93 -16.12 3.46
N GLU A 75 -29.50 -15.28 2.58
CA GLU A 75 -28.81 -14.73 1.41
C GLU A 75 -27.63 -13.84 1.83
N GLN A 76 -27.83 -12.93 2.78
CA GLN A 76 -26.81 -12.02 3.29
C GLN A 76 -25.69 -12.79 4.02
N LEU A 77 -26.03 -13.84 4.76
CA LEU A 77 -25.05 -14.74 5.38
C LEU A 77 -24.27 -15.55 4.33
N GLY A 78 -24.93 -15.96 3.25
CA GLY A 78 -24.30 -16.59 2.09
C GLY A 78 -23.30 -15.67 1.40
N ASP A 79 -23.67 -14.41 1.22
CA ASP A 79 -22.78 -13.39 0.65
C ASP A 79 -21.62 -13.07 1.60
N LEU A 80 -21.83 -12.99 2.92
CA LEU A 80 -20.75 -12.85 3.91
C LEU A 80 -19.76 -14.02 3.83
N LYS A 81 -20.26 -15.26 3.74
CA LYS A 81 -19.40 -16.44 3.53
C LYS A 81 -18.58 -16.30 2.25
N MET A 82 -19.20 -15.79 1.17
CA MET A 82 -18.52 -15.57 -0.09
C MET A 82 -17.45 -14.48 -0.01
N LEU A 83 -17.69 -13.39 0.74
CA LEU A 83 -16.70 -12.34 1.03
C LEU A 83 -15.43 -12.93 1.63
N LEU A 84 -15.57 -13.89 2.55
CA LEU A 84 -14.45 -14.49 3.28
C LEU A 84 -13.70 -15.56 2.47
N VAL A 85 -14.41 -16.30 1.60
CA VAL A 85 -13.83 -17.40 0.81
C VAL A 85 -13.26 -16.89 -0.52
N GLN A 86 -14.07 -16.17 -1.28
CA GLN A 86 -13.72 -15.71 -2.62
C GLN A 86 -14.42 -14.36 -2.95
N PRO A 87 -13.92 -13.24 -2.41
CA PRO A 87 -14.59 -11.94 -2.46
C PRO A 87 -14.75 -11.38 -3.87
N MET A 88 -13.94 -11.84 -4.82
CA MET A 88 -14.08 -11.46 -6.23
C MET A 88 -15.38 -11.94 -6.86
N LEU A 89 -16.06 -12.95 -6.30
CA LEU A 89 -17.35 -13.44 -6.82
C LEU A 89 -18.55 -12.60 -6.37
N LEU A 90 -18.38 -11.70 -5.42
CA LEU A 90 -19.44 -10.80 -4.99
C LEU A 90 -19.58 -9.64 -5.98
N SER A 91 -20.81 -9.32 -6.34
CA SER A 91 -21.15 -8.06 -7.02
C SER A 91 -21.16 -6.88 -6.05
N ASN A 92 -21.14 -5.64 -6.56
CA ASN A 92 -21.29 -4.46 -5.70
C ASN A 92 -22.65 -4.39 -5.01
N LYS A 93 -23.73 -4.91 -5.64
CA LYS A 93 -25.05 -5.01 -5.02
C LYS A 93 -25.04 -5.93 -3.79
N GLN A 94 -24.48 -7.13 -3.92
CA GLN A 94 -24.36 -8.09 -2.81
C GLN A 94 -23.46 -7.54 -1.71
N LEU A 95 -22.35 -6.92 -2.09
CA LEU A 95 -21.47 -6.28 -1.12
C LEU A 95 -22.14 -5.11 -0.40
N GLY A 96 -23.00 -4.35 -1.10
CA GLY A 96 -23.83 -3.30 -0.54
C GLY A 96 -24.79 -3.79 0.53
N GLN A 97 -25.27 -5.04 0.42
CA GLN A 97 -26.07 -5.67 1.46
C GLN A 97 -25.24 -6.02 2.70
N ILE A 98 -23.92 -6.19 2.59
CA ILE A 98 -23.04 -6.50 3.73
C ILE A 98 -22.53 -5.22 4.39
N LEU A 99 -22.03 -4.24 3.61
CA LEU A 99 -21.25 -3.11 4.13
C LEU A 99 -21.92 -1.74 3.96
N GLN A 100 -23.22 -1.70 3.62
CA GLN A 100 -23.98 -0.47 3.36
C GLN A 100 -23.25 0.47 2.39
N LEU A 101 -23.10 0.02 1.15
CA LEU A 101 -22.42 0.79 0.12
C LEU A 101 -23.31 1.91 -0.44
N GLU A 102 -22.78 3.13 -0.45
CA GLU A 102 -23.39 4.28 -1.11
C GLU A 102 -22.66 4.55 -2.43
N GLU A 103 -23.37 4.45 -3.55
CA GLU A 103 -22.80 4.76 -4.86
C GLU A 103 -22.51 6.25 -4.99
N LEU A 104 -21.28 6.58 -5.38
CA LEU A 104 -20.92 7.96 -5.67
C LEU A 104 -21.16 8.25 -7.16
N HIS A 105 -22.07 9.17 -7.45
CA HIS A 105 -22.28 9.67 -8.80
C HIS A 105 -21.47 10.96 -9.06
N LYS A 106 -20.89 11.09 -10.26
CA LYS A 106 -20.08 12.27 -10.67
C LYS A 106 -20.85 13.60 -10.58
N GLN A 107 -22.17 13.59 -10.61
CA GLN A 107 -23.01 14.79 -10.75
C GLN A 107 -23.48 15.39 -9.41
N VAL A 108 -23.28 14.70 -8.27
CA VAL A 108 -23.89 15.09 -6.98
C VAL A 108 -23.03 16.09 -6.17
N PHE A 109 -21.82 16.43 -6.64
CA PHE A 109 -20.87 17.26 -5.89
C PHE A 109 -21.18 18.75 -5.80
N THR A 110 -22.32 19.21 -6.32
CA THR A 110 -22.61 20.64 -6.42
C THR A 110 -23.18 21.25 -5.16
N ASN A 111 -23.87 20.50 -4.27
CA ASN A 111 -24.66 21.14 -3.21
C ASN A 111 -24.62 20.48 -1.81
N GLU A 112 -24.02 19.30 -1.63
CA GLU A 112 -23.88 18.77 -0.28
C GLU A 112 -22.69 19.44 0.41
N GLY A 113 -22.99 20.18 1.48
CA GLY A 113 -21.98 20.80 2.35
C GLY A 113 -20.88 19.78 2.62
N ALA A 114 -19.64 20.21 2.43
CA ALA A 114 -18.51 19.36 2.70
C ALA A 114 -18.63 18.88 4.16
N ASN A 115 -18.87 17.58 4.33
CA ASN A 115 -18.75 16.89 5.62
C ASN A 115 -17.27 16.93 6.04
N PHE A 116 -16.80 18.14 6.34
CA PHE A 116 -15.53 18.40 6.98
C PHE A 116 -15.67 17.84 8.38
N GLY A 117 -14.88 16.81 8.69
CA GLY A 117 -14.89 16.22 10.02
C GLY A 117 -14.87 14.71 10.04
N ASN A 118 -15.02 14.00 8.91
CA ASN A 118 -14.93 12.53 8.90
C ASN A 118 -13.85 12.00 7.95
N HIS A 119 -13.12 10.98 8.37
CA HIS A 119 -12.45 10.06 7.47
C HIS A 119 -13.51 9.14 6.86
N LEU A 120 -13.51 9.05 5.53
CA LEU A 120 -14.39 8.21 4.74
C LEU A 120 -13.57 7.11 4.07
N PHE A 121 -14.20 5.96 3.89
CA PHE A 121 -13.61 4.83 3.19
C PHE A 121 -14.42 4.56 1.93
N TYR A 122 -13.72 4.17 0.87
CA TYR A 122 -14.34 3.91 -0.42
C TYR A 122 -13.78 2.66 -1.07
N ILE A 123 -14.59 2.07 -1.94
CA ILE A 123 -14.24 0.95 -2.79
C ILE A 123 -14.34 1.42 -4.24
N ARG A 124 -13.29 1.17 -5.03
CA ARG A 124 -13.38 1.23 -6.49
C ARG A 124 -13.47 -0.18 -7.04
N SER A 125 -14.37 -0.40 -7.97
CA SER A 125 -14.69 -1.73 -8.48
C SER A 125 -14.66 -1.78 -10.00
N TRP A 126 -14.15 -2.89 -10.54
CA TRP A 126 -14.22 -3.23 -11.96
C TRP A 126 -14.80 -4.62 -12.12
N SER A 127 -15.83 -4.74 -12.96
CA SER A 127 -16.51 -6.00 -13.20
C SER A 127 -16.02 -6.66 -14.50
N PHE A 128 -15.78 -7.96 -14.44
CA PHE A 128 -15.21 -8.76 -15.50
C PHE A 128 -16.05 -10.01 -15.73
N SER A 129 -16.14 -10.46 -16.99
CA SER A 129 -16.40 -11.88 -17.24
C SER A 129 -15.17 -12.73 -16.85
N PRO A 130 -15.37 -14.04 -16.55
CA PRO A 130 -14.26 -14.94 -16.22
C PRO A 130 -13.12 -14.92 -17.25
N SER A 131 -13.46 -14.92 -18.55
CA SER A 131 -12.49 -14.90 -19.65
C SER A 131 -11.73 -13.59 -19.76
N GLN A 132 -12.39 -12.44 -19.53
CA GLN A 132 -11.73 -11.14 -19.58
C GLN A 132 -10.67 -11.03 -18.48
N LEU A 133 -11.01 -11.36 -17.24
CA LEU A 133 -10.05 -11.28 -16.14
C LEU A 133 -8.89 -12.26 -16.30
N TYR A 134 -9.16 -13.48 -16.78
CA TYR A 134 -8.11 -14.45 -17.08
C TYR A 134 -7.14 -13.92 -18.14
N SER A 135 -7.69 -13.39 -19.24
CA SER A 135 -6.92 -12.82 -20.35
C SER A 135 -6.01 -11.69 -19.90
N VAL A 136 -6.53 -10.72 -19.12
CA VAL A 136 -5.75 -9.60 -18.58
C VAL A 136 -4.63 -10.10 -17.67
N SER A 137 -4.96 -10.99 -16.73
CA SER A 137 -4.00 -11.54 -15.77
C SER A 137 -2.90 -12.34 -16.47
N ASP A 138 -3.25 -13.13 -17.49
CA ASP A 138 -2.32 -13.91 -18.29
C ASP A 138 -1.42 -13.04 -19.16
N LEU A 139 -1.97 -12.01 -19.79
CA LEU A 139 -1.22 -11.06 -20.58
C LEU A 139 -0.21 -10.28 -19.72
N MET A 140 -0.61 -9.81 -18.53
CA MET A 140 0.30 -9.18 -17.57
C MET A 140 1.46 -10.12 -17.22
N GLN A 141 1.17 -11.38 -16.89
CA GLN A 141 2.22 -12.34 -16.53
C GLN A 141 3.16 -12.65 -17.71
N LYS A 142 2.62 -12.82 -18.93
CA LYS A 142 3.40 -13.01 -20.16
C LYS A 142 4.30 -11.82 -20.50
N LYS A 143 3.98 -10.62 -20.01
CA LYS A 143 4.79 -9.41 -20.14
C LYS A 143 5.83 -9.25 -19.03
N GLY A 144 5.99 -10.26 -18.17
CA GLY A 144 7.03 -10.32 -17.14
C GLY A 144 6.62 -9.77 -15.78
N TYR A 145 5.35 -9.36 -15.59
CA TYR A 145 4.88 -8.92 -14.29
C TYR A 145 4.60 -10.12 -13.37
N ALA A 146 5.12 -10.06 -12.15
CA ALA A 146 5.09 -11.17 -11.19
C ALA A 146 4.33 -10.81 -9.90
N PHE A 147 3.16 -10.17 -10.01
CA PHE A 147 2.33 -9.86 -8.85
C PHE A 147 1.63 -11.13 -8.31
N PRO A 148 1.69 -11.42 -7.00
CA PRO A 148 1.00 -12.57 -6.40
C PRO A 148 -0.51 -12.63 -6.71
N GLN A 149 -1.15 -11.46 -6.83
CA GLN A 149 -2.56 -11.26 -7.16
C GLN A 149 -2.95 -11.94 -8.48
N LEU A 150 -2.06 -11.96 -9.49
CA LEU A 150 -2.39 -12.52 -10.81
C LEU A 150 -2.74 -14.01 -10.74
N ASN A 151 -2.10 -14.76 -9.84
CA ASN A 151 -2.40 -16.17 -9.64
C ASN A 151 -3.80 -16.35 -9.02
N GLU A 152 -4.15 -15.52 -8.04
CA GLU A 152 -5.49 -15.54 -7.43
C GLU A 152 -6.56 -15.17 -8.44
N TRP A 153 -6.32 -14.16 -9.29
CA TRP A 153 -7.28 -13.73 -10.30
C TRP A 153 -7.51 -14.78 -11.36
N LYS A 154 -6.44 -15.44 -11.84
CA LYS A 154 -6.54 -16.59 -12.74
C LYS A 154 -7.34 -17.73 -12.12
N PHE A 155 -7.06 -18.07 -10.85
CA PHE A 155 -7.79 -19.11 -10.13
C PHE A 155 -9.28 -18.76 -9.99
N ALA A 156 -9.61 -17.53 -9.58
CA ALA A 156 -10.99 -17.05 -9.48
C ALA A 156 -11.72 -17.09 -10.83
N SER A 157 -11.05 -16.73 -11.92
CA SER A 157 -11.57 -16.87 -13.29
C SER A 157 -11.94 -18.30 -13.64
N LEU A 158 -11.07 -19.27 -13.34
CA LEU A 158 -11.35 -20.69 -13.61
C LEU A 158 -12.53 -21.20 -12.79
N LEU A 159 -12.64 -20.80 -11.52
CA LEU A 159 -13.77 -21.16 -10.66
C LEU A 159 -15.11 -20.58 -11.15
N ALA A 160 -15.10 -19.35 -11.68
CA ALA A 160 -16.31 -18.66 -12.12
C ALA A 160 -16.80 -19.10 -13.51
N GLN A 161 -15.93 -19.72 -14.32
CA GLN A 161 -16.20 -20.06 -15.71
C GLN A 161 -17.42 -20.99 -15.91
N PRO A 162 -17.61 -22.09 -15.15
CA PRO A 162 -18.76 -22.98 -15.34
C PRO A 162 -20.11 -22.30 -15.11
N CYS A 163 -20.17 -21.40 -14.13
CA CYS A 163 -21.39 -20.67 -13.76
C CYS A 163 -21.56 -19.35 -14.53
N ARG A 164 -20.60 -18.98 -15.39
CA ARG A 164 -20.53 -17.68 -16.09
C ARG A 164 -20.74 -16.48 -15.15
N ARG A 165 -20.28 -16.61 -13.91
CA ARG A 165 -20.47 -15.56 -12.89
C ARG A 165 -19.46 -14.44 -13.11
N CYS A 166 -19.91 -13.20 -13.05
CA CYS A 166 -19.01 -12.05 -13.12
C CYS A 166 -18.07 -12.01 -11.90
N LEU A 167 -16.87 -11.48 -12.12
CA LEU A 167 -15.86 -11.25 -11.11
C LEU A 167 -15.68 -9.75 -10.92
N THR A 168 -15.48 -9.30 -9.69
CA THR A 168 -15.24 -7.89 -9.37
C THR A 168 -13.89 -7.72 -8.69
N ILE A 169 -12.97 -7.03 -9.36
CA ILE A 169 -11.69 -6.60 -8.78
C ILE A 169 -11.90 -5.27 -8.08
N ARG A 170 -11.29 -5.12 -6.90
CA ARG A 170 -11.53 -3.97 -6.02
C ARG A 170 -10.25 -3.29 -5.58
N TYR A 171 -10.37 -1.99 -5.30
CA TYR A 171 -9.39 -1.19 -4.59
C TYR A 171 -10.08 -0.54 -3.39
N ILE A 172 -9.47 -0.62 -2.22
CA ILE A 172 -9.96 0.01 -0.99
C ILE A 172 -9.11 1.24 -0.72
N GLY A 173 -9.75 2.36 -0.39
CA GLY A 173 -9.05 3.61 -0.11
C GLY A 173 -9.70 4.41 1.01
N ALA A 174 -8.88 5.22 1.70
CA ALA A 174 -9.36 6.26 2.61
C ALA A 174 -9.31 7.68 1.98
N THR A 175 -10.22 8.55 2.42
CA THR A 175 -10.29 9.98 2.05
C THR A 175 -10.88 10.80 3.19
N ASN A 176 -10.72 12.12 3.17
CA ASN A 176 -11.35 13.05 4.11
C ASN A 176 -12.52 13.84 3.48
N SER A 177 -12.87 13.53 2.23
CA SER A 177 -14.05 14.11 1.58
C SER A 177 -14.53 13.25 0.41
N ARG A 178 -15.83 13.35 0.10
CA ARG A 178 -16.46 12.67 -1.04
C ARG A 178 -15.83 13.10 -2.38
N LYS A 179 -15.63 14.41 -2.57
CA LYS A 179 -14.98 14.99 -3.76
C LYS A 179 -13.57 14.43 -3.98
N ASN A 180 -12.83 14.22 -2.90
CA ASN A 180 -11.47 13.69 -2.97
C ASN A 180 -11.42 12.21 -3.40
N ALA A 181 -12.49 11.41 -3.20
CA ALA A 181 -12.53 10.02 -3.68
C ALA A 181 -12.42 9.95 -5.21
N PHE A 182 -13.20 10.77 -5.92
CA PHE A 182 -13.13 10.89 -7.38
C PHE A 182 -11.85 11.56 -7.86
N ARG A 183 -11.43 12.63 -7.20
CA ARG A 183 -10.17 13.30 -7.54
C ARG A 183 -9.01 12.31 -7.49
N ARG A 184 -8.91 11.53 -6.41
CA ARG A 184 -7.89 10.47 -6.29
C ARG A 184 -8.01 9.44 -7.40
N PHE A 185 -9.21 9.10 -7.86
CA PHE A 185 -9.37 8.18 -8.98
C PHE A 185 -8.77 8.75 -10.27
N SER A 186 -9.08 10.02 -10.58
CA SER A 186 -8.48 10.72 -11.71
C SER A 186 -6.96 10.87 -11.55
N ASP A 187 -6.48 11.18 -10.36
CA ASP A 187 -5.04 11.30 -10.07
C ASP A 187 -4.34 9.95 -10.26
N ASP A 188 -4.95 8.85 -9.82
CA ASP A 188 -4.41 7.50 -10.00
C ASP A 188 -4.39 7.08 -11.47
N LEU A 189 -5.42 7.41 -12.25
CA LEU A 189 -5.48 7.15 -13.70
C LEU A 189 -4.34 7.84 -14.46
N ASN A 190 -3.93 9.03 -14.02
CA ASN A 190 -2.94 9.85 -14.71
C ASN A 190 -1.51 9.64 -14.19
N ASN A 191 -1.36 9.33 -12.90
CA ASN A 191 -0.06 9.41 -12.23
C ASN A 191 0.43 8.09 -11.64
N LYS A 192 -0.38 7.01 -11.61
CA LYS A 192 0.12 5.74 -11.07
C LYS A 192 1.20 5.15 -12.00
N PRO A 193 2.38 4.78 -11.45
CA PRO A 193 3.41 4.13 -12.24
C PRO A 193 2.89 2.84 -12.88
N GLU A 194 3.21 2.63 -14.16
CA GLU A 194 2.86 1.40 -14.89
C GLU A 194 3.56 0.15 -14.32
N SER A 195 4.58 0.33 -13.47
CA SER A 195 5.24 -0.72 -12.71
C SER A 195 4.45 -1.17 -11.47
N SER A 196 3.47 -0.38 -11.00
CA SER A 196 2.59 -0.76 -9.90
C SER A 196 1.49 -1.71 -10.39
N LEU A 197 0.96 -2.59 -9.53
CA LEU A 197 -0.15 -3.49 -9.88
C LEU A 197 -1.35 -2.71 -10.46
N PHE A 198 -1.74 -1.63 -9.79
CA PHE A 198 -2.86 -0.78 -10.20
C PHE A 198 -2.60 -0.12 -11.56
N GLY A 199 -1.46 0.55 -11.74
CA GLY A 199 -1.12 1.22 -13.00
C GLY A 199 -0.95 0.22 -14.15
N CYS A 200 -0.34 -0.93 -13.88
CA CYS A 200 -0.20 -2.03 -14.83
C CYS A 200 -1.58 -2.55 -15.28
N MET A 201 -2.48 -2.88 -14.35
CA MET A 201 -3.83 -3.32 -14.68
C MET A 201 -4.53 -2.28 -15.57
N LEU A 202 -4.54 -1.01 -15.16
CA LEU A 202 -5.19 0.06 -15.93
C LEU A 202 -4.65 0.18 -17.35
N ARG A 203 -3.33 0.07 -17.54
CA ARG A 203 -2.70 0.05 -18.87
C ARG A 203 -3.25 -1.08 -19.73
N PHE A 204 -3.28 -2.31 -19.20
CA PHE A 204 -3.78 -3.46 -19.96
C PHE A 204 -5.28 -3.39 -20.24
N LEU A 205 -6.08 -2.86 -19.32
CA LEU A 205 -7.50 -2.59 -19.58
C LEU A 205 -7.67 -1.56 -20.69
N LYS A 206 -6.94 -0.45 -20.65
CA LYS A 206 -7.00 0.58 -21.71
C LYS A 206 -6.62 0.03 -23.09
N MET A 207 -5.71 -0.96 -23.15
CA MET A 207 -5.28 -1.60 -24.39
C MET A 207 -6.25 -2.67 -24.91
N ALA A 208 -6.83 -3.50 -24.03
CA ALA A 208 -7.56 -4.70 -24.42
C ALA A 208 -9.07 -4.69 -24.11
N HIS A 209 -9.50 -3.92 -23.11
CA HIS A 209 -10.86 -3.90 -22.58
C HIS A 209 -11.26 -2.47 -22.17
N LEU A 210 -11.36 -1.58 -23.17
CA LEU A 210 -11.65 -0.16 -22.95
C LEU A 210 -13.01 0.09 -22.29
N ASP A 211 -13.98 -0.78 -22.56
CA ASP A 211 -15.27 -0.83 -21.89
C ASP A 211 -15.10 -1.01 -20.38
N ILE A 212 -14.29 -1.99 -19.96
CA ILE A 212 -14.02 -2.24 -18.54
C ILE A 212 -13.24 -1.08 -17.93
N PHE A 213 -12.22 -0.56 -18.62
CA PHE A 213 -11.44 0.59 -18.16
C PHE A 213 -12.34 1.78 -17.78
N ASN A 214 -13.39 2.04 -18.56
CA ASN A 214 -14.33 3.14 -18.35
C ASN A 214 -15.48 2.81 -17.37
N SER A 215 -15.65 1.54 -17.00
CA SER A 215 -16.75 1.05 -16.14
C SER A 215 -16.46 1.11 -14.64
N ALA A 216 -15.39 1.79 -14.22
CA ALA A 216 -15.02 1.88 -12.81
C ALA A 216 -16.14 2.52 -11.96
N GLU A 217 -16.64 1.76 -10.98
CA GLU A 217 -17.63 2.23 -10.01
C GLU A 217 -16.93 2.63 -8.71
N ILE A 218 -17.41 3.68 -8.04
CA ILE A 218 -16.88 4.13 -6.75
C ILE A 218 -18.02 4.16 -5.73
N HIS A 219 -17.83 3.47 -4.61
CA HIS A 219 -18.79 3.40 -3.52
C HIS A 219 -18.15 3.87 -2.22
N LEU A 220 -18.86 4.65 -1.41
CA LEU A 220 -18.51 4.88 -0.01
C LEU A 220 -18.98 3.71 0.85
N ILE A 221 -18.26 3.47 1.94
CA ILE A 221 -18.66 2.54 2.98
C ILE A 221 -19.16 3.37 4.17
N SER A 222 -20.48 3.51 4.29
CA SER A 222 -21.09 4.49 5.20
C SER A 222 -20.85 4.17 6.68
N ASP A 223 -20.87 2.89 7.04
CA ASP A 223 -20.82 2.42 8.42
C ASP A 223 -19.44 2.52 9.10
N VAL A 224 -18.39 2.86 8.35
CA VAL A 224 -17.00 2.96 8.87
C VAL A 224 -16.44 4.36 8.86
N SER A 225 -17.26 5.37 8.60
CA SER A 225 -16.78 6.74 8.71
C SER A 225 -16.27 7.01 10.14
N LEU A 226 -15.11 7.65 10.24
CA LEU A 226 -14.50 7.99 11.53
C LEU A 226 -14.54 9.50 11.72
N GLU A 227 -15.09 9.95 12.84
CA GLU A 227 -15.01 11.34 13.23
C GLU A 227 -13.55 11.74 13.50
N ILE A 228 -13.17 12.89 12.95
CA ILE A 228 -11.88 13.54 13.13
C ILE A 228 -11.98 14.36 14.42
N LEU A 229 -11.38 13.85 15.49
CA LEU A 229 -11.36 14.55 16.76
C LEU A 229 -10.25 15.61 16.74
N GLY A 230 -10.61 16.89 16.93
CA GLY A 230 -9.66 18.00 16.94
C GLY A 230 -9.10 18.34 15.56
N ASN A 231 -7.77 18.46 15.44
CA ASN A 231 -7.13 18.83 14.18
C ASN A 231 -7.01 17.63 13.22
N GLN A 232 -7.29 17.83 11.92
CA GLN A 232 -7.07 16.83 10.87
C GLN A 232 -5.61 16.32 10.79
N SER A 233 -4.64 17.14 11.22
CA SER A 233 -3.23 16.74 11.27
C SER A 233 -2.88 15.89 12.49
N HIS A 234 -3.80 15.70 13.44
CA HIS A 234 -3.53 14.92 14.64
C HIS A 234 -3.21 13.48 14.27
N THR A 235 -2.02 13.01 14.68
CA THR A 235 -1.48 11.70 14.30
C THR A 235 -2.46 10.57 14.64
N GLY A 236 -3.17 10.66 15.76
CA GLY A 236 -4.18 9.67 16.15
C GLY A 236 -5.31 9.48 15.12
N ASN A 237 -5.78 10.56 14.47
CA ASN A 237 -6.84 10.46 13.47
C ASN A 237 -6.35 9.71 12.21
N ARG A 238 -5.11 10.00 11.79
CA ARG A 238 -4.48 9.33 10.65
C ARG A 238 -4.23 7.86 10.92
N LEU A 239 -3.69 7.55 12.10
CA LEU A 239 -3.42 6.17 12.51
C LEU A 239 -4.72 5.35 12.62
N ASN A 240 -5.80 5.93 13.15
CA ASN A 240 -7.11 5.26 13.17
C ASN A 240 -7.66 5.02 11.76
N ALA A 241 -7.44 5.95 10.83
CA ALA A 241 -7.87 5.76 9.44
C ALA A 241 -7.06 4.67 8.74
N ASP A 242 -5.74 4.67 8.93
CA ASP A 242 -4.82 3.66 8.41
C ASP A 242 -5.14 2.25 8.96
N ASP A 243 -5.46 2.14 10.26
CA ASP A 243 -5.90 0.90 10.90
C ASP A 243 -7.22 0.40 10.27
N THR A 244 -8.24 1.26 10.15
CA THR A 244 -9.53 0.86 9.55
C THR A 244 -9.37 0.45 8.08
N GLU A 245 -8.56 1.17 7.29
CA GLU A 245 -8.24 0.79 5.91
C GLU A 245 -7.56 -0.58 5.85
N SER A 246 -6.62 -0.84 6.77
CA SER A 246 -5.92 -2.13 6.86
C SER A 246 -6.88 -3.27 7.19
N ILE A 247 -7.76 -3.07 8.17
CA ILE A 247 -8.78 -4.05 8.56
C ILE A 247 -9.69 -4.37 7.35
N LEU A 248 -10.14 -3.35 6.61
CA LEU A 248 -10.94 -3.54 5.40
C LEU A 248 -10.16 -4.30 4.31
N ILE A 249 -8.88 -4.00 4.09
CA ILE A 249 -8.04 -4.72 3.11
C ILE A 249 -7.95 -6.22 3.43
N HIS A 250 -7.80 -6.58 4.71
CA HIS A 250 -7.71 -7.99 5.13
C HIS A 250 -9.08 -8.69 5.10
N LEU A 251 -10.17 -7.98 5.40
CA LEU A 251 -11.53 -8.52 5.24
C LEU A 251 -11.77 -9.05 3.82
N PHE A 252 -11.30 -8.31 2.80
CA PHE A 252 -11.40 -8.70 1.40
C PHE A 252 -10.25 -9.59 0.91
N GLY A 253 -9.24 -9.88 1.74
CA GLY A 253 -8.04 -10.60 1.36
C GLY A 253 -7.13 -9.81 0.42
N CYS A 254 -5.86 -9.64 0.78
CA CYS A 254 -4.93 -8.81 0.02
C CYS A 254 -4.72 -9.25 -1.45
N ASN A 255 -4.85 -10.55 -1.74
CA ASN A 255 -4.61 -11.09 -3.08
C ASN A 255 -5.78 -10.87 -4.07
N SER A 256 -6.98 -10.59 -3.56
CA SER A 256 -8.18 -10.31 -4.35
C SER A 256 -8.36 -8.82 -4.68
N LEU A 257 -7.50 -7.96 -4.11
CA LEU A 257 -7.53 -6.52 -4.26
C LEU A 257 -6.43 -6.00 -5.20
N LEU A 258 -6.55 -4.74 -5.58
CA LEU A 258 -5.51 -3.95 -6.25
C LEU A 258 -4.55 -3.26 -5.28
N ASN A 259 -4.89 -3.27 -3.98
CA ASN A 259 -4.01 -2.79 -2.92
C ASN A 259 -2.77 -3.69 -2.85
N VAL A 260 -1.60 -3.09 -3.09
CA VAL A 260 -0.31 -3.78 -2.86
C VAL A 260 0.14 -3.61 -1.41
N GLN A 261 -0.21 -2.47 -0.80
CA GLN A 261 0.03 -2.19 0.60
C GLN A 261 -1.07 -2.81 1.45
N HIS A 262 -0.71 -3.25 2.66
CA HIS A 262 -1.61 -3.83 3.64
C HIS A 262 -2.59 -2.81 4.26
N GLY A 263 -2.43 -1.52 3.94
CA GLY A 263 -3.26 -0.40 4.37
C GLY A 263 -2.41 0.76 4.90
N GLY A 264 -2.98 1.97 4.87
CA GLY A 264 -2.42 3.17 5.46
C GLY A 264 -1.18 3.75 4.76
N ASN A 265 -0.90 5.01 5.07
CA ASN A 265 0.38 5.65 4.70
C ASN A 265 1.45 5.43 5.77
N HIS A 266 1.03 5.20 7.02
CA HIS A 266 1.92 5.05 8.17
C HIS A 266 1.92 3.58 8.58
N ILE A 267 2.96 2.85 8.16
CA ILE A 267 3.12 1.44 8.51
C ILE A 267 3.46 1.36 10.01
N ARG A 268 2.57 0.75 10.79
CA ARG A 268 2.87 0.29 12.15
C ARG A 268 3.42 -1.13 12.06
N TYR A 269 4.73 -1.21 11.86
CA TYR A 269 5.44 -2.48 11.90
C TYR A 269 5.75 -2.84 13.35
N LEU A 270 5.22 -3.97 13.81
CA LEU A 270 5.68 -4.58 15.05
C LEU A 270 6.82 -5.54 14.68
N ALA A 271 8.05 -5.12 14.94
CA ALA A 271 9.21 -5.99 14.75
C ALA A 271 9.04 -7.24 15.62
N ASN A 272 9.09 -8.43 15.01
CA ASN A 272 9.11 -9.65 15.80
C ASN A 272 10.49 -9.78 16.49
N TYR A 273 10.60 -10.69 17.46
CA TYR A 273 11.84 -10.89 18.22
C TYR A 273 13.06 -11.18 17.32
N GLY A 274 12.86 -11.92 16.21
CA GLY A 274 13.90 -12.19 15.23
C GLY A 274 14.35 -10.92 14.50
N ASP A 275 13.41 -10.06 14.11
CA ASP A 275 13.70 -8.78 13.46
C ASP A 275 14.44 -7.83 14.40
N GLU A 276 14.09 -7.84 15.70
CA GLU A 276 14.80 -7.07 16.72
C GLU A 276 16.24 -7.58 16.89
N ILE A 277 16.46 -8.91 16.90
CA ILE A 277 17.80 -9.50 16.92
C ILE A 277 18.58 -9.09 15.68
N ILE A 278 17.98 -9.19 14.48
CA ILE A 278 18.62 -8.78 13.22
C ILE A 278 18.99 -7.31 13.32
N PHE A 279 18.06 -6.43 13.69
CA PHE A 279 18.30 -5.00 13.81
C PHE A 279 19.43 -4.67 14.80
N LYS A 280 19.43 -5.31 15.98
CA LYS A 280 20.52 -5.19 16.96
C LYS A 280 21.85 -5.73 16.40
N SER A 281 21.83 -6.80 15.63
CA SER A 281 23.01 -7.41 15.02
C SER A 281 23.61 -6.60 13.87
N LEU A 282 22.79 -5.80 13.18
CA LEU A 282 23.23 -4.91 12.10
C LEU A 282 24.15 -3.79 12.59
N GLN A 283 24.32 -3.63 13.91
CA GLN A 283 25.14 -2.59 14.51
C GLN A 283 24.86 -1.23 13.86
N THR A 284 23.58 -0.86 13.74
CA THR A 284 23.12 0.36 13.06
C THR A 284 23.68 1.66 13.67
N LYS A 285 24.31 1.55 14.84
CA LYS A 285 25.21 2.55 15.40
C LYS A 285 26.40 2.88 14.53
N TYR A 286 26.71 2.14 13.46
CA TYR A 286 27.86 2.40 12.59
C TYR A 286 27.94 3.86 12.16
N PHE A 287 26.85 4.50 11.73
CA PHE A 287 26.88 5.91 11.32
C PHE A 287 27.04 6.87 12.49
N GLU A 288 26.49 6.53 13.65
CA GLU A 288 26.64 7.32 14.88
C GLU A 288 28.06 7.19 15.44
N ASP A 289 28.60 5.98 15.50
CA ASP A 289 29.98 5.66 15.86
C ASP A 289 30.96 6.25 14.84
N PHE A 290 30.64 6.21 13.54
CA PHE A 290 31.39 6.85 12.49
C PHE A 290 31.43 8.36 12.69
N ARG A 291 30.27 9.00 12.91
CA ARG A 291 30.17 10.43 13.21
C ARG A 291 30.95 10.81 14.47
N ASN A 292 30.85 10.00 15.54
CA ASN A 292 31.54 10.25 16.80
C ASN A 292 33.06 10.03 16.72
N ARG A 293 33.53 9.22 15.76
CA ARG A 293 34.96 8.98 15.48
C ARG A 293 35.50 9.85 14.35
N CYS A 294 34.63 10.61 13.68
CA CYS A 294 35.02 11.62 12.72
C CYS A 294 35.46 12.87 13.47
N SER A 295 36.67 13.33 13.22
CA SER A 295 37.14 14.65 13.63
C SER A 295 37.02 15.61 12.45
N GLU A 296 36.79 16.89 12.74
CA GLU A 296 36.89 17.93 11.71
C GLU A 296 38.28 17.92 11.07
N PHE A 297 38.34 18.21 9.77
CA PHE A 297 39.62 18.38 9.10
C PHE A 297 40.35 19.62 9.65
N PRO A 298 41.67 19.55 9.90
CA PRO A 298 42.41 20.64 10.51
C PRO A 298 42.27 21.94 9.73
N GLU A 299 41.90 23.02 10.42
CA GLU A 299 41.61 24.31 9.78
C GLU A 299 42.80 24.85 8.97
N ARG A 300 44.04 24.65 9.47
CA ARG A 300 45.24 25.08 8.76
C ARG A 300 45.43 24.37 7.42
N GLU A 301 45.18 23.06 7.39
CA GLU A 301 45.27 22.26 6.17
C GLU A 301 44.14 22.63 5.20
N TRP A 302 42.93 22.87 5.73
CA TRP A 302 41.78 23.33 4.96
C TRP A 302 42.05 24.66 4.26
N GLN A 303 42.52 25.66 4.99
CA GLN A 303 42.84 26.99 4.44
C GLN A 303 43.93 26.92 3.38
N SER A 304 44.94 26.06 3.57
CA SER A 304 45.97 25.81 2.56
C SER A 304 45.36 25.26 1.27
N LEU A 305 44.44 24.29 1.39
CA LEU A 305 43.81 23.61 0.27
C LEU A 305 42.82 24.52 -0.47
N VAL A 306 42.03 25.32 0.26
CA VAL A 306 41.16 26.37 -0.30
C VAL A 306 41.97 27.42 -1.04
N THR A 307 43.14 27.80 -0.53
CA THR A 307 44.02 28.75 -1.22
C THR A 307 44.57 28.16 -2.52
N SER A 308 45.02 26.90 -2.51
CA SER A 308 45.53 26.20 -3.70
C SER A 308 44.45 25.87 -4.74
N LEU A 309 43.21 25.59 -4.31
CA LEU A 309 42.08 25.37 -5.22
C LEU A 309 41.45 26.69 -5.68
N GLY A 310 41.50 27.74 -4.86
CA GLY A 310 40.97 29.06 -5.17
C GLY A 310 41.60 29.63 -6.44
N SER A 311 42.90 29.41 -6.66
CA SER A 311 43.58 29.77 -7.91
C SER A 311 43.03 29.02 -9.14
N ILE A 312 42.61 27.75 -8.96
CA ILE A 312 42.02 26.93 -10.03
C ILE A 312 40.58 27.40 -10.32
N PHE A 313 39.79 27.72 -9.28
CA PHE A 313 38.45 28.26 -9.47
C PHE A 313 38.45 29.63 -10.16
N THR A 314 39.44 30.49 -9.91
CA THR A 314 39.59 31.75 -10.67
C THR A 314 39.97 31.56 -12.14
N GLU A 315 40.59 30.43 -12.50
CA GLU A 315 40.87 30.09 -13.91
C GLU A 315 39.70 29.39 -14.62
N VAL A 316 38.91 28.58 -13.90
CA VAL A 316 37.86 27.73 -14.48
C VAL A 316 36.47 28.40 -14.49
N LEU A 317 36.18 29.30 -13.55
CA LEU A 317 34.89 29.99 -13.53
C LEU A 317 34.83 31.07 -14.60
N SER A 318 34.04 30.78 -15.64
CA SER A 318 33.68 31.73 -16.70
C SER A 318 33.16 33.05 -16.10
N PRO A 319 33.46 34.23 -16.69
CA PRO A 319 33.13 35.56 -16.12
C PRO A 319 31.64 35.82 -15.87
N ASN A 320 30.75 34.89 -16.26
CA ASN A 320 29.31 34.97 -16.05
C ASN A 320 28.81 34.29 -14.75
N CYS A 321 29.67 33.62 -13.98
CA CYS A 321 29.26 32.97 -12.73
C CYS A 321 29.40 33.92 -11.53
N SER A 322 28.38 34.74 -11.29
CA SER A 322 28.31 35.63 -10.12
C SER A 322 27.86 34.86 -8.87
N MET A 323 28.76 34.08 -8.27
CA MET A 323 28.56 33.53 -6.92
C MET A 323 28.85 34.63 -5.88
N THR A 324 27.93 34.89 -4.96
CA THR A 324 28.15 35.85 -3.87
C THR A 324 29.09 35.26 -2.81
N LYS A 325 29.89 36.09 -2.13
CA LYS A 325 30.81 35.64 -1.06
C LYS A 325 30.17 34.72 -0.01
N PRO A 326 28.94 34.98 0.48
CA PRO A 326 28.29 34.09 1.45
C PRO A 326 28.00 32.70 0.90
N VAL A 327 27.68 32.58 -0.40
CA VAL A 327 27.43 31.28 -1.04
C VAL A 327 28.74 30.50 -1.17
N VAL A 328 29.84 31.16 -1.52
CA VAL A 328 31.18 30.54 -1.58
C VAL A 328 31.62 30.04 -0.20
N GLU A 329 31.35 30.81 0.85
CA GLU A 329 31.68 30.43 2.23
C GLU A 329 30.84 29.24 2.71
N ILE A 330 29.53 29.22 2.42
CA ILE A 330 28.64 28.10 2.73
C ILE A 330 29.10 26.83 1.99
N LEU A 331 29.37 26.94 0.69
CA LEU A 331 29.86 25.82 -0.11
C LEU A 331 31.23 25.32 0.37
N GLY A 332 32.13 26.23 0.75
CA GLY A 332 33.41 25.88 1.34
C GLY A 332 33.25 25.11 2.66
N ASN A 333 32.39 25.59 3.55
CA ASN A 333 32.13 24.91 4.82
C ASN A 333 31.44 23.54 4.63
N GLN A 334 30.60 23.40 3.61
CA GLN A 334 29.98 22.13 3.23
C GLN A 334 30.96 21.16 2.56
N ALA A 335 31.95 21.69 1.83
CA ALA A 335 33.00 20.92 1.15
C ALA A 335 34.16 20.53 2.06
N LYS A 336 34.25 21.11 3.27
CA LYS A 336 35.29 20.77 4.25
C LYS A 336 35.19 19.29 4.63
N PRO A 337 36.24 18.48 4.39
CA PRO A 337 36.16 17.05 4.63
C PRO A 337 36.17 16.73 6.13
N TYR A 338 35.84 15.48 6.46
CA TYR A 338 36.03 14.92 7.79
C TYR A 338 37.18 13.91 7.78
N ARG A 339 37.85 13.72 8.93
CA ARG A 339 38.83 12.65 9.12
C ARG A 339 38.23 11.54 9.95
N TYR A 340 38.28 10.32 9.45
CA TYR A 340 37.93 9.12 10.20
C TYR A 340 39.20 8.33 10.48
N LEU A 341 39.51 8.10 11.77
CA LEU A 341 40.74 7.39 12.20
C LEU A 341 42.03 7.96 11.57
N GLY A 342 42.10 9.29 11.39
CA GLY A 342 43.24 9.98 10.80
C GLY A 342 43.24 10.03 9.27
N THR A 343 42.38 9.28 8.59
CA THR A 343 42.22 9.30 7.13
C THR A 343 41.18 10.34 6.71
N THR A 344 41.55 11.24 5.79
CA THR A 344 40.64 12.23 5.22
C THR A 344 39.69 11.56 4.22
N ILE A 345 38.40 11.73 4.43
CA ILE A 345 37.37 11.23 3.50
C ILE A 345 36.99 12.39 2.57
N MET A 346 37.26 12.22 1.29
CA MET A 346 36.82 13.15 0.23
C MET A 346 35.83 12.44 -0.68
N ILE A 347 34.71 13.11 -0.96
CA ILE A 347 33.72 12.67 -1.92
C ILE A 347 33.79 13.63 -3.11
N PHE A 348 34.10 13.11 -4.28
CA PHE A 348 34.05 13.86 -5.53
C PHE A 348 32.68 13.64 -6.16
N LEU A 349 31.90 14.70 -6.27
CA LEU A 349 30.68 14.73 -7.07
C LEU A 349 31.05 15.33 -8.42
N GLY A 350 31.20 14.47 -9.43
CA GLY A 350 31.28 14.88 -10.83
C GLY A 350 29.97 14.55 -11.53
N GLU A 351 29.54 15.42 -12.45
CA GLU A 351 28.65 14.98 -13.53
C GLU A 351 29.49 14.16 -14.53
N GLU A 352 29.02 12.96 -14.89
CA GLU A 352 29.57 12.19 -16.02
C GLU A 352 29.19 12.81 -17.37
#